data_AF-A0A8J5P7Z2-F1
#
_entry.id   AF-A0A8J5P7Z2-F1
#
_cell.length_a   1.000
_cell.length_b   1.000
_cell.length_c   1.000
_cell.angle_alpha   90.00
_cell.angle_beta   90.00
_cell.angle_gamma   90.00
#
_symmetry.space_group_name_H-M   'P 1'
#
loop_
_entity.id
_entity.type
_entity.pdbx_description
1 polymer ?
#
loop_
_entity_poly.entity_id
_entity_poly.type
_entity_poly.pdbx_seq_one_letter_code
_entity_poly.pdbx_strand_id
1 'polypeptide(L)'
;MGSKLLPVVDGVSYLVHPQSLLKVVEPTGSELIPVILLPIVDSILSVEDPLQLINRFADVDDVYSPSFAHTALIRSSTDKGFIEVLGKFEASGHFSAVYCVSPNSSQGYLPPDPYFLCDDGVHQAYRLYEDPLDSFIFGVIPDDVLNPKRYTALNLFSPSGLWENIAVPSRLYASRTSKTPLAGAHMGIKDIFRLEGT
;
A
#
# COMPACT_ATOMS: atom_id res chain seq x y z
N MET A 1 -13.21 -18.20 3.02
CA MET A 1 -12.07 -17.57 2.29
C MET A 1 -12.65 -16.52 1.38
N GLY A 2 -12.43 -15.24 1.66
CA GLY A 2 -12.82 -14.17 0.73
C GLY A 2 -12.04 -14.29 -0.58
N SER A 3 -12.63 -13.88 -1.69
CA SER A 3 -11.94 -13.79 -2.98
C SER A 3 -10.77 -12.81 -2.86
N LYS A 4 -9.55 -13.24 -3.19
CA LYS A 4 -8.38 -12.37 -3.27
C LYS A 4 -8.56 -11.39 -4.42
N LEU A 5 -8.22 -10.12 -4.23
CA LEU A 5 -8.26 -9.09 -5.28
C LEU A 5 -6.89 -8.97 -5.92
N LEU A 6 -6.83 -9.17 -7.25
CA LEU A 6 -5.60 -9.28 -8.02
C LEU A 6 -5.60 -8.29 -9.21
N PRO A 7 -5.51 -6.97 -8.96
CA PRO A 7 -5.55 -5.98 -10.03
C PRO A 7 -4.25 -5.94 -10.84
N VAL A 8 -4.36 -5.38 -12.04
CA VAL A 8 -3.21 -4.99 -12.86
C VAL A 8 -3.20 -3.48 -12.97
N VAL A 9 -2.09 -2.85 -12.58
CA VAL A 9 -1.89 -1.40 -12.62
C VAL A 9 -0.63 -1.13 -13.46
N ASP A 10 -0.75 -0.32 -14.51
CA ASP A 10 0.36 -0.03 -15.44
C ASP A 10 1.05 -1.29 -16.01
N GLY A 11 0.30 -2.37 -16.20
CA GLY A 11 0.83 -3.66 -16.67
C GLY A 11 1.53 -4.50 -15.60
N VAL A 12 1.56 -4.04 -14.35
CA VAL A 12 2.13 -4.75 -13.19
C VAL A 12 1.01 -5.41 -12.39
N SER A 13 1.18 -6.68 -12.04
CA SER A 13 0.23 -7.45 -11.24
C SER A 13 0.42 -7.17 -9.76
N TYR A 14 -0.70 -7.00 -9.04
CA TYR A 14 -0.70 -6.77 -7.59
C TYR A 14 -1.65 -7.73 -6.87
N LEU A 15 -1.44 -7.86 -5.57
CA LEU A 15 -2.36 -8.37 -4.58
C LEU A 15 -2.77 -7.22 -3.66
N VAL A 16 -4.07 -7.06 -3.45
CA VAL A 16 -4.60 -6.19 -2.40
C VAL A 16 -4.57 -6.95 -1.08
N HIS A 17 -3.87 -6.42 -0.09
CA HIS A 17 -3.81 -7.07 1.22
C HIS A 17 -5.21 -7.13 1.86
N PRO A 18 -5.68 -8.27 2.39
CA PRO A 18 -7.06 -8.40 2.90
C PRO A 18 -7.38 -7.50 4.09
N GLN A 19 -6.38 -7.12 4.89
CA GLN A 19 -6.56 -6.23 6.04
C GLN A 19 -6.83 -4.79 5.58
N SER A 20 -7.99 -4.27 5.96
CA SER A 20 -8.30 -2.84 5.86
C SER A 20 -7.64 -2.07 7.00
N LEU A 21 -6.83 -1.07 6.67
CA LEU A 21 -6.02 -0.30 7.61
C LEU A 21 -6.63 1.03 8.01
N LEU A 22 -7.33 1.67 7.09
CA LEU A 22 -8.01 2.94 7.31
C LEU A 22 -9.34 2.90 6.57
N LYS A 23 -10.24 3.81 6.95
CA LYS A 23 -11.47 4.04 6.22
C LYS A 23 -11.52 5.46 5.67
N VAL A 24 -11.98 5.61 4.44
CA VAL A 24 -12.29 6.92 3.86
C VAL A 24 -13.67 7.40 4.28
N VAL A 25 -13.89 8.70 4.25
CA VAL A 25 -15.19 9.32 4.60
C VAL A 25 -16.24 9.04 3.52
N GLU A 26 -15.83 9.10 2.25
CA GLU A 26 -16.71 8.89 1.10
C GLU A 26 -16.41 7.53 0.46
N PRO A 27 -17.39 6.60 0.42
CA PRO A 27 -17.16 5.31 -0.20
C PRO A 27 -16.96 5.46 -1.71
N THR A 28 -15.98 4.75 -2.24
CA THR A 28 -15.66 4.73 -3.69
C THR A 28 -16.53 3.78 -4.50
N GLY A 29 -17.44 3.06 -3.84
CA GLY A 29 -18.16 1.94 -4.44
C GLY A 29 -17.25 0.73 -4.64
N SER A 30 -17.68 -0.23 -5.46
CA SER A 30 -16.98 -1.52 -5.63
C SER A 30 -15.76 -1.46 -6.57
N GLU A 31 -15.38 -0.28 -7.04
CA GLU A 31 -14.19 -0.10 -7.87
C GLU A 31 -12.92 -0.11 -7.01
N LEU A 32 -11.87 -0.75 -7.53
CA LEU A 32 -10.57 -0.77 -6.89
C LEU A 32 -9.70 0.34 -7.45
N ILE A 33 -9.29 1.27 -6.60
CA ILE A 33 -8.56 2.47 -7.03
C ILE A 33 -7.14 2.43 -6.45
N PRO A 34 -6.07 2.50 -7.29
CA PRO A 34 -4.72 2.72 -6.80
C PRO A 34 -4.61 4.15 -6.27
N VAL A 35 -4.14 4.30 -5.04
CA VAL A 35 -4.02 5.60 -4.37
C VAL A 35 -2.66 5.74 -3.72
N ILE A 36 -2.18 6.97 -3.61
CA ILE A 36 -1.00 7.29 -2.80
C ILE A 36 -1.43 7.91 -1.49
N LEU A 37 -1.06 7.30 -0.36
CA LEU A 37 -1.24 7.93 0.95
C LEU A 37 -0.15 8.98 1.14
N LEU A 38 -0.56 10.17 1.56
CA LEU A 38 0.35 11.28 1.86
C LEU A 38 0.49 11.48 3.38
N PRO A 39 1.59 12.11 3.83
CA PRO A 39 1.79 12.39 5.25
C PRO A 39 0.61 13.14 5.86
N ILE A 40 0.45 13.03 7.19
CA ILE A 40 -0.52 13.85 7.91
C ILE A 40 -0.10 15.32 7.77
N VAL A 41 -1.00 16.15 7.25
CA VAL A 41 -0.74 17.59 7.15
C VAL A 41 -1.94 18.38 7.64
N ASP A 42 -1.72 19.19 8.68
CA ASP A 42 -2.72 20.14 9.17
C ASP A 42 -2.66 21.49 8.45
N SER A 43 -1.52 21.77 7.79
CA SER A 43 -1.32 22.94 6.93
C SER A 43 -0.12 22.69 6.02
N ILE A 44 -0.32 22.71 4.69
CA ILE A 44 0.77 22.81 3.72
C ILE A 44 0.84 24.23 3.17
N LEU A 45 2.03 24.75 2.90
CA LEU A 45 2.15 25.99 2.13
C LEU A 45 1.81 25.76 0.66
N SER A 46 2.17 24.59 0.13
CA SER A 46 2.09 24.25 -1.29
C SER A 46 2.09 22.72 -1.49
N VAL A 47 1.62 22.22 -2.64
CA VAL A 47 1.52 20.77 -2.94
C VAL A 47 2.84 20.17 -3.47
N GLU A 48 3.86 20.99 -3.67
CA GLU A 48 5.13 20.67 -4.30
C GLU A 48 5.94 19.69 -3.45
N ASP A 49 5.90 19.82 -2.12
CA ASP A 49 6.59 18.91 -1.21
C ASP A 49 6.05 17.46 -1.31
N PRO A 50 4.72 17.23 -1.23
CA PRO A 50 4.13 15.93 -1.57
C PRO A 50 4.49 15.41 -2.96
N LEU A 51 4.49 16.26 -3.99
CA LEU A 51 4.82 15.84 -5.35
C LEU A 51 6.29 15.44 -5.49
N GLN A 52 7.20 16.18 -4.86
CA GLN A 52 8.62 15.80 -4.79
C GLN A 52 8.82 14.49 -4.04
N LEU A 53 8.01 14.22 -3.00
CA LEU A 53 8.04 12.94 -2.30
C LEU A 53 7.62 11.79 -3.23
N ILE A 54 6.49 11.94 -3.92
CA ILE A 54 5.97 10.94 -4.89
C ILE A 54 6.99 10.66 -5.98
N ASN A 55 7.61 11.70 -6.54
CA ASN A 55 8.59 11.56 -7.63
C ASN A 55 9.80 10.71 -7.24
N ARG A 56 10.14 10.64 -5.95
CA ARG A 56 11.23 9.79 -5.45
C ARG A 56 10.84 8.33 -5.32
N PHE A 57 9.55 7.99 -5.24
CA PHE A 57 9.12 6.61 -5.00
C PHE A 57 9.55 5.66 -6.12
N ALA A 58 9.46 6.10 -7.37
CA ALA A 58 9.92 5.32 -8.52
C ALA A 58 11.43 4.97 -8.47
N ASP A 59 12.24 5.76 -7.75
CA ASP A 59 13.69 5.53 -7.65
C ASP A 59 14.04 4.50 -6.56
N VAL A 60 13.15 4.28 -5.57
CA VAL A 60 13.48 3.54 -4.34
C VAL A 60 12.56 2.37 -4.04
N ASP A 61 11.40 2.30 -4.71
CA ASP A 61 10.39 1.27 -4.49
C ASP A 61 9.93 0.69 -5.83
N ASP A 62 10.15 -0.60 -5.99
CA ASP A 62 9.78 -1.39 -7.15
C ASP A 62 8.32 -1.83 -7.12
N VAL A 63 7.60 -1.58 -6.02
CA VAL A 63 6.15 -1.82 -5.91
C VAL A 63 5.36 -0.64 -6.45
N TYR A 64 5.86 0.59 -6.31
CA TYR A 64 5.25 1.79 -6.88
C TYR A 64 5.09 1.72 -8.41
N SER A 65 3.93 2.20 -8.88
CA SER A 65 3.65 2.48 -10.30
C SER A 65 3.04 3.88 -10.44
N PRO A 66 3.27 4.60 -11.56
CA PRO A 66 2.78 5.97 -11.76
C PRO A 66 1.28 6.14 -11.52
N SER A 67 0.45 5.15 -11.84
CA SER A 67 -1.00 5.23 -11.64
C SER A 67 -1.43 5.37 -10.18
N PHE A 68 -0.59 5.00 -9.20
CA PHE A 68 -0.88 5.29 -7.79
C PHE A 68 -0.86 6.79 -7.48
N ALA A 69 -0.10 7.58 -8.25
CA ALA A 69 0.00 9.02 -8.06
C ALA A 69 -1.14 9.82 -8.71
N HIS A 70 -2.05 9.19 -9.47
CA HIS A 70 -3.21 9.88 -10.03
C HIS A 70 -4.26 10.23 -8.97
N THR A 71 -4.31 9.48 -7.87
CA THR A 71 -5.28 9.66 -6.80
C THR A 71 -4.58 9.84 -5.47
N ALA A 72 -4.79 10.98 -4.82
CA ALA A 72 -4.24 11.25 -3.51
C ALA A 72 -5.18 10.78 -2.40
N LEU A 73 -4.62 10.21 -1.34
CA LEU A 73 -5.29 9.99 -0.08
C LEU A 73 -4.63 10.88 0.97
N ILE A 74 -5.40 11.84 1.50
CA ILE A 74 -4.91 12.82 2.48
C ILE A 74 -5.49 12.55 3.87
N ARG A 75 -4.69 12.90 4.89
CA ARG A 75 -5.07 12.82 6.30
C ARG A 75 -4.71 14.13 7.00
N SER A 76 -5.65 14.66 7.78
CA SER A 76 -5.46 15.83 8.64
C SER A 76 -5.89 15.47 10.07
N SER A 77 -5.31 16.10 11.08
CA SER A 77 -5.72 15.94 12.47
C SER A 77 -6.91 16.84 12.85
N THR A 78 -7.25 17.82 12.00
CA THR A 78 -8.37 18.74 12.21
C THR A 78 -9.23 18.93 10.94
N ASP A 79 -10.53 19.15 11.12
CA ASP A 79 -11.46 19.42 10.01
C ASP A 79 -11.09 20.71 9.26
N LYS A 80 -10.57 21.72 9.96
CA LYS A 80 -10.15 22.99 9.34
C LYS A 80 -8.90 22.80 8.47
N GLY A 81 -7.88 22.12 9.00
CA GLY A 81 -6.68 21.78 8.23
C GLY A 81 -7.02 20.92 7.02
N PHE A 82 -8.01 20.04 7.17
CA PHE A 82 -8.50 19.19 6.10
C PHE A 82 -9.05 20.00 4.91
N ILE A 83 -10.01 20.91 5.14
CA ILE A 83 -10.62 21.71 4.06
C ILE A 83 -9.58 22.57 3.35
N GLU A 84 -8.63 23.13 4.10
CA GLU A 84 -7.55 23.93 3.53
C GLU A 84 -6.63 23.10 2.64
N VAL A 85 -6.22 21.92 3.10
CA VAL A 85 -5.35 21.00 2.36
C VAL A 85 -6.07 20.47 1.12
N LEU A 86 -7.32 20.01 1.25
CA LEU A 86 -8.13 19.50 0.14
C LEU A 86 -8.21 20.54 -0.99
N GLY A 87 -8.58 21.78 -0.66
CA GLY A 87 -8.68 22.85 -1.66
C GLY A 87 -7.36 23.14 -2.38
N LYS A 88 -6.21 22.99 -1.71
CA LYS A 88 -4.88 23.14 -2.35
C LYS A 88 -4.57 21.99 -3.29
N PHE A 89 -4.90 20.75 -2.90
CA PHE A 89 -4.71 19.58 -3.75
C PHE A 89 -5.61 19.64 -4.99
N GLU A 90 -6.88 19.98 -4.84
CA GLU A 90 -7.83 20.15 -5.95
C GLU A 90 -7.40 21.29 -6.90
N ALA A 91 -7.04 22.45 -6.35
CA ALA A 91 -6.61 23.60 -7.15
C ALA A 91 -5.31 23.35 -7.93
N SER A 92 -4.49 22.39 -7.49
CA SER A 92 -3.23 22.07 -8.16
C SER A 92 -3.39 21.38 -9.51
N GLY A 93 -4.52 20.67 -9.73
CA GLY A 93 -4.77 19.91 -10.95
C GLY A 93 -3.84 18.71 -11.19
N HIS A 94 -3.00 18.34 -10.22
CA HIS A 94 -2.08 17.20 -10.35
C HIS A 94 -2.74 15.84 -10.11
N PHE A 95 -3.87 15.82 -9.39
CA PHE A 95 -4.58 14.60 -9.03
C PHE A 95 -5.95 14.58 -9.72
N SER A 96 -6.35 13.41 -10.20
CA SER A 96 -7.68 13.18 -10.77
C SER A 96 -8.76 13.11 -9.69
N ALA A 97 -8.40 12.62 -8.51
CA ALA A 97 -9.26 12.55 -7.34
C ALA A 97 -8.44 12.68 -6.05
N VAL A 98 -9.09 13.18 -4.99
CA VAL A 98 -8.50 13.32 -3.66
C VAL A 98 -9.48 12.73 -2.64
N TYR A 99 -9.06 11.67 -1.96
CA TYR A 99 -9.84 11.02 -0.92
C TYR A 99 -9.32 11.35 0.47
N CYS A 100 -10.20 11.17 1.43
CA CYS A 100 -10.05 11.70 2.78
C CYS A 100 -10.16 10.58 3.78
N VAL A 101 -9.12 10.37 4.58
CA VAL A 101 -9.14 9.39 5.67
C VAL A 101 -10.01 9.92 6.80
N SER A 102 -10.90 9.07 7.33
CA SER A 102 -11.75 9.40 8.47
C SER A 102 -10.90 9.77 9.70
N PRO A 103 -11.12 10.93 10.35
CA PRO A 103 -10.34 11.33 11.53
C PRO A 103 -10.53 10.39 12.72
N ASN A 104 -11.62 9.62 12.73
CA ASN A 104 -11.93 8.62 13.75
C ASN A 104 -11.24 7.27 13.50
N SER A 105 -10.48 7.10 12.41
CA SER A 105 -9.68 5.90 12.20
C SER A 105 -8.56 5.86 13.25
N SER A 106 -8.76 5.05 14.28
CA SER A 106 -7.84 4.87 15.41
C SER A 106 -6.57 4.09 15.06
N GLN A 107 -6.45 3.60 13.81
CA GLN A 107 -5.20 3.05 13.33
C GLN A 107 -4.11 4.13 13.27
N GLY A 108 -2.92 3.73 13.73
CA GLY A 108 -1.75 4.58 13.92
C GLY A 108 -1.25 5.26 12.64
N TYR A 109 -0.08 5.88 12.75
CA TYR A 109 0.58 6.50 11.60
C TYR A 109 0.82 5.45 10.50
N LEU A 110 0.16 5.62 9.35
CA LEU A 110 0.52 4.88 8.14
C LEU A 110 1.54 5.72 7.36
N PRO A 111 2.61 5.11 6.86
CA PRO A 111 3.62 5.80 6.08
C PRO A 111 3.08 6.18 4.69
N PRO A 112 3.64 7.24 4.08
CA PRO A 112 3.32 7.57 2.70
C PRO A 112 3.79 6.48 1.74
N ASP A 113 2.88 5.93 0.93
CA ASP A 113 3.14 4.77 0.07
C ASP A 113 1.97 4.50 -0.91
N PRO A 114 2.10 3.59 -1.90
CA PRO A 114 0.99 2.99 -2.64
C PRO A 114 0.04 2.22 -1.74
N TYR A 115 -1.25 2.41 -1.94
CA TYR A 115 -2.32 1.63 -1.35
C TYR A 115 -3.40 1.39 -2.39
N PHE A 116 -4.30 0.46 -2.11
CA PHE A 116 -5.55 0.34 -2.82
C PHE A 116 -6.70 0.81 -1.95
N LEU A 117 -7.61 1.56 -2.56
CA LEU A 117 -8.90 1.91 -2.00
C LEU A 117 -9.95 0.96 -2.60
N CYS A 118 -10.70 0.27 -1.74
CA CYS A 118 -11.75 -0.67 -2.10
C CYS A 118 -12.95 -0.44 -1.18
N ASP A 119 -14.14 -0.19 -1.74
CA ASP A 119 -15.32 0.18 -0.96
C ASP A 119 -15.10 1.44 -0.11
N ASP A 120 -14.81 1.29 1.18
CA ASP A 120 -14.39 2.36 2.07
C ASP A 120 -13.02 2.09 2.71
N GLY A 121 -12.40 0.96 2.41
CA GLY A 121 -11.19 0.46 3.05
C GLY A 121 -9.92 0.79 2.29
N VAL A 122 -8.87 1.14 3.04
CA VAL A 122 -7.51 1.35 2.53
C VAL A 122 -6.67 0.11 2.83
N HIS A 123 -6.06 -0.46 1.80
CA HIS A 123 -5.35 -1.74 1.84
C HIS A 123 -3.93 -1.60 1.27
N GLN A 124 -2.95 -2.29 1.86
CA GLN A 124 -1.59 -2.29 1.29
C GLN A 124 -1.57 -2.95 -0.08
N ALA A 125 -0.74 -2.41 -0.97
CA ALA A 125 -0.43 -2.96 -2.27
C ALA A 125 0.78 -3.90 -2.17
N TYR A 126 0.63 -5.11 -2.68
CA TYR A 126 1.71 -6.09 -2.78
C TYR A 126 1.93 -6.38 -4.26
N ARG A 127 3.10 -6.07 -4.80
CA ARG A 127 3.43 -6.45 -6.18
C ARG A 127 3.59 -7.97 -6.26
N LEU A 128 3.09 -8.58 -7.33
CA LEU A 128 3.24 -10.01 -7.61
C LEU A 128 4.41 -10.21 -8.56
N TYR A 129 5.45 -10.88 -8.08
CA TYR A 129 6.59 -11.29 -8.88
C TYR A 129 6.46 -12.75 -9.27
N GLU A 130 6.57 -13.05 -10.56
CA GLU A 130 6.70 -14.42 -11.03
C GLU A 130 8.03 -15.01 -10.54
N ASP A 131 8.02 -16.27 -10.10
CA ASP A 131 9.21 -17.06 -9.76
C ASP A 131 9.51 -18.09 -10.85
N PRO A 132 10.14 -17.69 -11.98
CA PRO A 132 10.40 -18.58 -13.10
C PRO A 132 11.48 -19.64 -12.84
N LEU A 133 12.14 -19.57 -11.68
CA LEU A 133 13.22 -20.47 -11.29
C LEU A 133 12.80 -21.45 -10.19
N ASP A 134 11.53 -21.42 -9.77
CA ASP A 134 11.01 -22.21 -8.64
C ASP A 134 11.94 -22.09 -7.41
N SER A 135 12.38 -20.86 -7.12
CA SER A 135 13.30 -20.56 -6.02
C SER A 135 12.62 -20.63 -4.65
N PHE A 136 11.31 -20.40 -4.61
CA PHE A 136 10.47 -20.44 -3.41
C PHE A 136 9.52 -21.64 -3.46
N ILE A 137 9.19 -22.19 -2.29
CA ILE A 137 8.16 -23.25 -2.17
C ILE A 137 6.76 -22.65 -2.17
N PHE A 138 6.59 -21.50 -1.51
CA PHE A 138 5.42 -20.64 -1.58
C PHE A 138 5.68 -19.26 -0.96
N GLY A 139 4.87 -18.28 -1.34
CA GLY A 139 4.84 -16.96 -0.69
C GLY A 139 3.98 -16.94 0.57
N VAL A 140 4.24 -15.98 1.47
CA VAL A 140 3.41 -15.74 2.66
C VAL A 140 3.14 -14.25 2.84
N ILE A 141 1.99 -13.92 3.43
CA ILE A 141 1.67 -12.56 3.88
C ILE A 141 1.29 -12.56 5.36
N PRO A 142 1.57 -11.50 6.11
CA PRO A 142 1.16 -11.41 7.51
C PRO A 142 -0.37 -11.27 7.62
N ASP A 143 -0.97 -11.85 8.65
CA ASP A 143 -2.41 -11.68 8.91
C ASP A 143 -2.72 -10.26 9.43
N ASP A 144 -1.76 -9.65 10.12
CA ASP A 144 -1.77 -8.26 10.58
C ASP A 144 -0.46 -7.57 10.14
N VAL A 145 -0.53 -6.66 9.18
CA VAL A 145 0.64 -5.94 8.65
C VAL A 145 1.20 -4.93 9.65
N LEU A 146 0.41 -4.50 10.64
CA LEU A 146 0.87 -3.56 11.67
C LEU A 146 1.64 -4.28 12.79
N ASN A 147 1.27 -5.53 13.07
CA ASN A 147 1.92 -6.39 14.07
C ASN A 147 2.12 -7.81 13.53
N PRO A 148 3.05 -8.01 12.58
CA PRO A 148 3.20 -9.27 11.86
C PRO A 148 3.72 -10.37 12.79
N LYS A 149 2.81 -11.24 13.24
CA LYS A 149 3.12 -12.41 14.09
C LYS A 149 2.75 -13.73 13.44
N ARG A 150 1.61 -13.75 12.73
CA ARG A 150 1.07 -14.92 12.04
C ARG A 150 1.01 -14.64 10.56
N TYR A 151 1.18 -15.69 9.76
CA TYR A 151 1.28 -15.59 8.32
C TYR A 151 0.36 -16.57 7.62
N THR A 152 -0.26 -16.11 6.54
CA THR A 152 -1.08 -16.94 5.65
C THR A 152 -0.27 -17.30 4.41
N ALA A 153 -0.23 -18.60 4.08
CA ALA A 153 0.37 -19.07 2.84
C ALA A 153 -0.42 -18.61 1.62
N LEU A 154 0.30 -18.19 0.58
CA LEU A 154 -0.25 -17.79 -0.69
C LEU A 154 0.09 -18.81 -1.75
N ASN A 155 -0.94 -19.47 -2.28
CA ASN A 155 -0.86 -20.16 -3.55
C ASN A 155 -1.45 -19.22 -4.61
N LEU A 156 -0.59 -18.49 -5.30
CA LEU A 156 -0.95 -17.58 -6.38
C LEU A 156 -0.09 -17.94 -7.59
N PHE A 157 -0.72 -18.12 -8.75
CA PHE A 157 -0.01 -18.41 -9.99
C PHE A 157 -0.09 -17.22 -10.93
N SER A 158 0.89 -17.12 -11.83
CA SER A 158 0.83 -16.19 -12.94
C SER A 158 -0.42 -16.44 -13.79
N PRO A 159 -0.87 -15.45 -14.60
CA PRO A 159 -2.00 -15.65 -15.50
C PRO A 159 -1.83 -16.84 -16.46
N SER A 160 -0.58 -17.19 -16.79
CA SER A 160 -0.25 -18.37 -17.61
C SER A 160 -0.36 -19.69 -16.84
N GLY A 161 -0.39 -19.65 -15.50
CA GLY A 161 -0.36 -20.82 -14.62
C GLY A 161 1.01 -21.48 -14.51
N LEU A 162 2.05 -20.95 -15.16
CA LEU A 162 3.37 -21.57 -15.24
C LEU A 162 4.23 -21.31 -14.01
N TRP A 163 4.06 -20.14 -13.39
CA TRP A 163 4.95 -19.65 -12.34
C TRP A 163 4.16 -19.32 -11.09
N GLU A 164 4.75 -19.61 -9.93
CA GLU A 164 4.22 -19.10 -8.67
C GLU A 164 4.49 -17.59 -8.57
N ASN A 165 3.57 -16.87 -7.93
CA ASN A 165 3.67 -15.44 -7.68
C ASN A 165 4.02 -15.16 -6.22
N ILE A 166 5.12 -14.45 -6.01
CA ILE A 166 5.56 -13.97 -4.71
C ILE A 166 5.01 -12.56 -4.50
N ALA A 167 4.14 -12.42 -3.50
CA ALA A 167 3.58 -11.13 -3.10
C ALA A 167 4.58 -10.35 -2.25
N VAL A 168 4.96 -9.17 -2.71
CA VAL A 168 5.99 -8.33 -2.10
C VAL A 168 5.40 -6.95 -1.78
N PRO A 169 5.39 -6.51 -0.51
CA PRO A 169 4.91 -5.18 -0.14
C PRO A 169 5.93 -4.10 -0.52
N SER A 170 5.47 -2.83 -0.60
CA SER A 170 6.37 -1.69 -0.75
C SER A 170 7.39 -1.64 0.39
N ARG A 171 8.61 -1.20 0.06
CA ARG A 171 9.68 -1.00 1.03
C ARG A 171 9.43 0.22 1.92
N LEU A 172 8.59 1.15 1.48
CA LEU A 172 8.37 2.43 2.16
C LEU A 172 7.40 2.31 3.34
N TYR A 173 6.72 1.17 3.48
CA TYR A 173 5.88 0.86 4.64
C TYR A 173 6.67 0.81 5.95
N ALA A 174 7.99 0.73 5.88
CA ALA A 174 8.85 0.62 7.04
C ALA A 174 10.10 1.49 6.90
N SER A 175 10.38 2.31 7.91
CA SER A 175 11.57 3.15 7.95
C SER A 175 12.71 2.47 8.72
N ARG A 176 13.88 2.36 8.08
CA ARG A 176 15.08 1.83 8.73
C ARG A 176 15.58 2.82 9.78
N THR A 177 15.79 2.32 10.98
CA THR A 177 16.40 3.06 12.08
C THR A 177 17.55 2.25 12.67
N SER A 178 18.36 2.86 13.53
CA SER A 178 19.37 2.13 14.29
C SER A 178 18.80 1.01 15.17
N LYS A 179 17.53 1.13 15.59
CA LYS A 179 16.81 0.09 16.35
C LYS A 179 16.17 -0.97 15.46
N THR A 180 15.83 -0.62 14.22
CA THR A 180 15.14 -1.47 13.24
C THR A 180 15.91 -1.50 11.91
N PRO A 181 17.15 -2.02 11.89
CA PRO A 181 18.02 -1.93 10.72
C PRO A 181 17.52 -2.74 9.52
N LEU A 182 16.65 -3.73 9.76
CA LEU A 182 16.07 -4.61 8.76
C LEU A 182 14.63 -4.22 8.38
N ALA A 183 14.15 -3.06 8.82
CA ALA A 183 12.84 -2.55 8.39
C ALA A 183 12.79 -2.47 6.84
N GLY A 184 11.72 -3.00 6.24
CA GLY A 184 11.55 -3.05 4.77
C GLY A 184 12.50 -4.03 4.06
N ALA A 185 13.10 -4.97 4.78
CA ALA A 185 13.84 -6.07 4.17
C ALA A 185 12.88 -7.21 3.81
N HIS A 186 13.02 -7.74 2.59
CA HIS A 186 12.34 -8.96 2.15
C HIS A 186 13.25 -10.15 2.43
N MET A 187 12.70 -11.23 2.96
CA MET A 187 13.49 -12.38 3.42
C MET A 187 12.86 -13.68 2.95
N GLY A 188 13.70 -14.58 2.45
CA GLY A 188 13.37 -15.99 2.31
C GLY A 188 13.69 -16.73 3.61
N ILE A 189 12.82 -17.63 4.02
CA ILE A 189 13.01 -18.47 5.21
C ILE A 189 13.10 -19.92 4.73
N LYS A 190 14.14 -20.63 5.16
CA LYS A 190 14.28 -22.05 4.85
C LYS A 190 13.23 -22.86 5.61
N ASP A 191 12.67 -23.88 4.96
CA ASP A 191 11.60 -24.76 5.46
C ASP A 191 11.88 -25.48 6.80
N ILE A 192 13.16 -25.57 7.20
CA ILE A 192 13.57 -26.08 8.52
C ILE A 192 13.25 -25.12 9.68
N PHE A 193 12.94 -23.86 9.41
CA PHE A 193 12.54 -22.87 10.41
C PHE A 193 11.01 -22.79 10.49
N ARG A 194 10.50 -22.67 11.73
CA ARG A 194 9.07 -22.51 11.95
C ARG A 194 8.67 -21.05 11.73
N LEU A 195 7.70 -20.84 10.86
CA LEU A 195 6.95 -19.61 10.74
C LEU A 195 5.56 -19.84 11.36
N GLU A 196 5.13 -18.95 12.25
CA GLU A 196 3.81 -19.07 12.87
C GLU A 196 2.72 -18.77 11.82
N GLY A 197 1.77 -19.69 11.64
CA GLY A 197 0.77 -19.63 10.57
C GLY A 197 -0.68 -19.65 11.04
N THR A 198 -1.58 -19.57 10.06
CA THR A 198 -3.05 -19.70 10.23
C THR A 198 -3.62 -20.87 9.46
#